data_AF-A0A539DT14-F1
#
_entry.id   AF-A0A539DT14-F1
#
_cell.length_a   1.000
_cell.length_b   1.000
_cell.length_c   1.000
_cell.angle_alpha   90.00
_cell.angle_beta   90.00
_cell.angle_gamma   90.00
#
_symmetry.space_group_name_H-M   'P 1'
#
loop_
_entity.id
_entity.type
_entity.pdbx_description
1 polymer ?
#
loop_
_entity_poly.entity_id
_entity_poly.type
_entity_poly.pdbx_seq_one_letter_code
_entity_poly.pdbx_strand_id
1 'polypeptide(L)'
;DTIPEVMELIAAHPDVHSIVYLGLGIQSNQARLMREGGFHPAHGLDRIVAYHERQDERFAQAADELSRRYGKPILSATELAVADPANPGPAAVRATGRLCYASGNRAVTALGHLHRYANFRDRVAEGAVERWR
;
A
#
# COMPACT_ATOMS: atom_id res chain seq x y z
N ASP A 1 15.22 -7.26 2.17
CA ASP A 1 14.60 -5.93 2.01
C ASP A 1 13.50 -5.87 3.04
N THR A 2 13.69 -5.14 4.13
CA THR A 2 13.01 -5.44 5.39
C THR A 2 11.49 -5.28 5.31
N ILE A 3 10.98 -4.27 4.61
CA ILE A 3 9.52 -4.01 4.56
C ILE A 3 8.77 -5.06 3.74
N PRO A 4 9.14 -5.40 2.48
CA PRO A 4 8.49 -6.48 1.75
C PRO A 4 8.55 -7.83 2.47
N GLU A 5 9.68 -8.14 3.09
CA GLU A 5 9.88 -9.41 3.82
C GLU A 5 8.97 -9.50 5.05
N VAL A 6 8.91 -8.45 5.87
CA VAL A 6 7.98 -8.39 7.02
C VAL A 6 6.53 -8.40 6.55
N MET A 7 6.20 -7.69 5.46
CA MET A 7 4.85 -7.67 4.89
C MET A 7 4.43 -9.05 4.40
N GLU A 8 5.34 -9.82 3.79
CA GLU A 8 5.11 -11.19 3.37
C GLU A 8 4.87 -12.12 4.56
N LEU A 9 5.69 -12.03 5.61
CA LEU A 9 5.50 -12.80 6.85
C LEU A 9 4.11 -12.55 7.46
N ILE A 10 3.67 -11.29 7.50
CA ILE A 10 2.35 -10.91 8.00
C ILE A 10 1.24 -11.44 7.06
N ALA A 11 1.38 -11.29 5.74
CA ALA A 11 0.40 -11.75 4.76
C ALA A 11 0.25 -13.28 4.75
N ALA A 12 1.34 -14.01 4.99
CA ALA A 12 1.35 -15.46 5.08
C ALA A 12 0.67 -16.00 6.36
N HIS A 13 0.60 -15.19 7.43
CA HIS A 13 0.08 -15.66 8.71
C HIS A 13 -1.41 -16.02 8.64
N PRO A 14 -1.84 -17.23 9.05
CA PRO A 14 -3.23 -17.68 8.89
C PRO A 14 -4.24 -16.78 9.61
N ASP A 15 -3.89 -16.26 10.79
CA ASP A 15 -4.79 -15.41 11.59
C ASP A 15 -4.83 -13.94 11.16
N VAL A 16 -3.98 -13.53 10.20
CA VAL A 16 -4.01 -12.16 9.66
C VAL A 16 -4.83 -12.17 8.38
N HIS A 17 -5.86 -11.33 8.34
CA HIS A 17 -6.82 -11.30 7.24
C HIS A 17 -6.67 -10.08 6.32
N SER A 18 -5.94 -9.07 6.76
CA SER A 18 -5.72 -7.82 6.01
C SER A 18 -4.55 -7.03 6.59
N ILE A 19 -3.98 -6.12 5.80
CA ILE A 19 -2.90 -5.23 6.24
C ILE A 19 -3.26 -3.79 5.87
N VAL A 20 -3.05 -2.86 6.81
CA VAL A 20 -3.02 -1.43 6.53
C VAL A 20 -1.57 -0.96 6.57
N TYR A 21 -1.02 -0.63 5.41
CA TYR A 21 0.36 -0.18 5.26
C TYR A 21 0.43 1.35 5.31
N LEU A 22 1.03 1.88 6.37
CA LEU A 22 1.11 3.32 6.64
C LEU A 22 2.47 3.89 6.28
N GLY A 23 2.49 5.15 5.82
CA GLY A 23 3.72 5.93 5.68
C GLY A 23 4.54 5.64 4.42
N LEU A 24 3.96 4.98 3.42
CA LEU A 24 4.57 4.85 2.09
C LEU A 24 4.85 6.24 1.49
N GLY A 25 6.00 6.40 0.83
CA GLY A 25 6.38 7.66 0.17
C GLY A 25 7.21 8.60 1.04
N ILE A 26 7.38 8.32 2.33
CA ILE A 26 8.19 9.16 3.25
C ILE A 26 9.64 9.23 2.77
N GLN A 27 10.20 8.10 2.29
CA GLN A 27 11.57 8.06 1.81
C GLN A 27 11.74 8.93 0.55
N SER A 28 10.80 8.82 -0.39
CA SER A 28 10.79 9.66 -1.60
C SER A 28 10.53 11.13 -1.30
N ASN A 29 9.75 11.45 -0.25
CA ASN A 29 9.58 12.83 0.18
C ASN A 29 10.88 13.40 0.78
N GLN A 30 11.67 12.59 1.51
CA GLN A 30 13.02 12.98 1.91
C GLN A 30 13.95 13.15 0.70
N ALA A 31 13.85 12.26 -0.29
CA ALA A 31 14.59 12.36 -1.54
C ALA A 31 14.30 13.70 -2.26
N ARG A 32 13.02 14.12 -2.29
CA ARG A 32 12.60 15.41 -2.82
C ARG A 32 13.25 16.57 -2.07
N LEU A 33 13.22 16.56 -0.73
CA LEU A 33 13.87 17.60 0.08
C LEU A 33 15.38 17.68 -0.16
N MET A 34 16.05 16.53 -0.31
CA MET A 34 17.48 16.49 -0.65
C MET A 34 17.75 17.08 -2.04
N ARG A 35 16.94 16.70 -3.04
CA ARG A 35 17.04 17.19 -4.43
C ARG A 35 16.81 18.69 -4.55
N GLU A 36 15.83 19.21 -3.82
CA GLU A 36 15.48 20.64 -3.84
C GLU A 36 16.43 21.48 -2.96
N GLY A 37 17.25 20.84 -2.12
CA GLY A 37 18.22 21.50 -1.27
C GLY A 37 19.51 21.90 -1.98
N GLY A 38 20.23 22.90 -1.44
CA GLY A 38 21.44 23.46 -2.04
C GLY A 38 22.68 22.55 -2.06
N PHE A 39 22.58 21.33 -1.55
CA PHE A 39 23.68 20.35 -1.53
C PHE A 39 23.61 19.34 -2.69
N HIS A 40 22.49 19.24 -3.41
CA HIS A 40 22.33 18.35 -4.56
C HIS A 40 22.81 19.05 -5.85
N PRO A 41 23.47 18.35 -6.80
CA PRO A 41 23.73 16.91 -6.86
C PRO A 41 25.00 16.42 -6.10
N ALA A 42 25.70 17.33 -5.43
CA ALA A 42 26.97 17.02 -4.77
C ALA A 42 26.81 16.09 -3.56
N HIS A 43 27.94 15.72 -2.94
CA HIS A 43 28.00 14.91 -1.71
C HIS A 43 27.36 13.51 -1.82
N GLY A 44 27.20 12.99 -3.05
CA GLY A 44 26.60 11.68 -3.30
C GLY A 44 25.08 11.63 -3.16
N LEU A 45 24.42 12.79 -3.08
CA LEU A 45 22.97 12.86 -2.91
C LEU A 45 22.20 12.24 -4.08
N ASP A 46 22.69 12.32 -5.32
CA ASP A 46 22.04 11.70 -6.49
C ASP A 46 21.76 10.21 -6.27
N ARG A 47 22.74 9.47 -5.73
CA ARG A 47 22.59 8.03 -5.47
C ARG A 47 21.59 7.77 -4.35
N ILE A 48 21.60 8.60 -3.32
CA ILE A 48 20.72 8.50 -2.15
C ILE A 48 19.28 8.79 -2.58
N VAL A 49 19.05 9.90 -3.29
CA VAL A 49 17.75 10.29 -3.83
C VAL A 49 17.18 9.18 -4.68
N ALA A 50 17.94 8.70 -5.68
CA ALA A 50 17.47 7.66 -6.57
C ALA A 50 17.20 6.32 -5.86
N TYR A 51 17.92 6.03 -4.76
CA TYR A 51 17.66 4.87 -3.93
C TYR A 51 16.32 4.97 -3.19
N HIS A 52 16.02 6.11 -2.57
CA HIS A 52 14.78 6.33 -1.82
C HIS A 52 13.54 6.25 -2.72
N GLU A 53 13.61 6.81 -3.93
CA GLU A 53 12.52 6.76 -4.90
C GLU A 53 12.22 5.33 -5.35
N ARG A 54 13.25 4.60 -5.79
CA ARG A 54 13.11 3.18 -6.18
C ARG A 54 12.64 2.30 -5.02
N GLN A 55 12.99 2.65 -3.78
CA GLN A 55 12.59 1.88 -2.61
C GLN A 55 11.08 1.98 -2.37
N ASP A 56 10.49 3.19 -2.39
CA ASP A 56 9.04 3.34 -2.22
C ASP A 56 8.24 2.75 -3.40
N GLU A 57 8.75 2.87 -4.63
CA GLU A 57 8.15 2.21 -5.80
C GLU A 57 8.07 0.69 -5.60
N ARG A 58 9.19 0.10 -5.16
CA ARG A 58 9.27 -1.34 -4.89
C ARG A 58 8.36 -1.77 -3.76
N PHE A 59 8.22 -0.97 -2.70
CA PHE A 59 7.31 -1.27 -1.58
C PHE A 59 5.85 -1.22 -2.02
N ALA A 60 5.47 -0.27 -2.88
CA ALA A 60 4.14 -0.19 -3.46
C ALA A 60 3.83 -1.43 -4.32
N GLN A 61 4.78 -1.85 -5.15
CA GLN A 61 4.67 -3.06 -5.99
C GLN A 61 4.55 -4.32 -5.13
N ALA A 62 5.40 -4.47 -4.12
CA ALA A 62 5.34 -5.61 -3.20
C ALA A 62 3.99 -5.70 -2.48
N ALA A 63 3.40 -4.57 -2.05
CA ALA A 63 2.09 -4.57 -1.42
C ALA A 63 0.98 -5.08 -2.36
N ASP A 64 1.04 -4.74 -3.64
CA ASP A 64 0.10 -5.26 -4.64
C ASP A 64 0.31 -6.76 -4.91
N GLU A 65 1.56 -7.15 -5.15
CA GLU A 65 1.94 -8.55 -5.41
C GLU A 65 1.55 -9.48 -4.26
N LEU A 66 1.89 -9.12 -3.02
CA LEU A 66 1.57 -9.90 -1.83
C LEU A 66 0.06 -9.96 -1.59
N SER A 67 -0.65 -8.86 -1.81
CA SER A 67 -2.10 -8.86 -1.68
C SER A 67 -2.77 -9.81 -2.68
N ARG A 68 -2.28 -9.88 -3.92
CA ARG A 68 -2.75 -10.87 -4.91
C ARG A 68 -2.33 -12.29 -4.55
N ARG A 69 -1.07 -12.50 -4.19
CA ARG A 69 -0.49 -13.81 -3.86
C ARG A 69 -1.22 -14.50 -2.72
N TYR A 70 -1.51 -13.76 -1.64
CA TYR A 70 -2.14 -14.31 -0.44
C TYR A 70 -3.66 -14.15 -0.42
N GLY A 71 -4.25 -13.48 -1.42
CA GLY A 71 -5.69 -13.22 -1.47
C GLY A 71 -6.19 -12.33 -0.32
N LYS A 72 -5.31 -11.57 0.33
CA LYS A 72 -5.62 -10.71 1.48
C LYS A 72 -5.53 -9.24 1.08
N PRO A 73 -6.49 -8.39 1.45
CA PRO A 73 -6.42 -6.97 1.13
C PRO A 73 -5.28 -6.29 1.88
N ILE A 74 -4.39 -5.63 1.12
CA ILE A 74 -3.36 -4.72 1.63
C ILE A 74 -3.71 -3.31 1.17
N LEU A 75 -4.04 -2.43 2.12
CA LEU A 75 -4.45 -1.05 1.88
C LEU A 75 -3.29 -0.11 2.22
N SER A 76 -2.81 0.65 1.26
CA SER A 76 -1.74 1.64 1.48
C SER A 76 -2.34 2.99 1.85
N ALA A 77 -1.81 3.65 2.88
CA ALA A 77 -2.29 4.97 3.31
C ALA A 77 -1.17 5.93 3.72
N THR A 78 -1.27 7.17 3.25
CA THR A 78 -0.29 8.25 3.48
C THR A 78 -0.92 9.59 3.10
N GLU A 79 -0.63 10.67 3.82
CA GLU A 79 -1.09 12.01 3.42
C GLU A 79 -0.54 12.44 2.06
N LEU A 80 0.60 11.86 1.63
CA LEU A 80 1.21 12.13 0.33
C LEU A 80 0.29 11.75 -0.83
N ALA A 81 -0.67 10.84 -0.64
CA ALA A 81 -1.68 10.56 -1.67
C ALA A 81 -2.49 11.79 -2.09
N VAL A 82 -2.53 12.83 -1.25
CA VAL A 82 -3.17 14.13 -1.53
C VAL A 82 -2.14 15.24 -1.63
N ALA A 83 -1.18 15.30 -0.69
CA ALA A 83 -0.23 16.40 -0.61
C ALA A 83 0.82 16.39 -1.73
N ASP A 84 1.17 15.20 -2.24
CA ASP A 84 2.07 15.02 -3.38
C ASP A 84 1.70 13.74 -4.16
N PRO A 85 0.64 13.78 -4.99
CA PRO A 85 0.16 12.59 -5.70
C PRO A 85 1.14 12.02 -6.75
N ALA A 86 2.17 12.80 -7.09
CA ALA A 86 3.26 12.42 -7.99
C ALA A 86 4.43 11.76 -7.23
N ASN A 87 4.43 11.80 -5.89
CA ASN A 87 5.39 11.08 -5.07
C ASN A 87 5.48 9.60 -5.51
N PRO A 88 6.70 9.06 -5.73
CA PRO A 88 6.90 7.70 -6.24
C PRO A 88 6.09 6.62 -5.52
N GLY A 89 5.92 6.70 -4.20
CA GLY A 89 5.11 5.74 -3.43
C GLY A 89 3.63 5.72 -3.85
N PRO A 90 2.84 6.78 -3.59
CA PRO A 90 1.44 6.89 -4.04
C PRO A 90 1.26 6.74 -5.56
N ALA A 91 2.19 7.24 -6.37
CA ALA A 91 2.15 7.10 -7.82
C ALA A 91 2.27 5.62 -8.25
N ALA A 92 3.19 4.87 -7.65
CA ALA A 92 3.34 3.44 -7.91
C ALA A 92 2.12 2.65 -7.44
N VAL A 93 1.52 2.97 -6.28
CA VAL A 93 0.26 2.36 -5.84
C VAL A 93 -0.83 2.55 -6.91
N ARG A 94 -0.99 3.78 -7.41
CA ARG A 94 -1.97 4.09 -8.47
C ARG A 94 -1.66 3.32 -9.76
N ALA A 95 -0.39 3.19 -10.14
CA ALA A 95 0.04 2.45 -11.32
C ALA A 95 -0.32 0.94 -11.25
N THR A 96 -0.41 0.36 -10.05
CA THR A 96 -0.89 -1.02 -9.86
C THR A 96 -2.41 -1.19 -10.00
N GLY A 97 -3.15 -0.09 -10.22
CA GLY A 97 -4.61 -0.06 -10.24
C GLY A 97 -5.25 -0.02 -8.84
N ARG A 98 -4.45 0.20 -7.79
CA ARG A 98 -4.92 0.29 -6.40
C ARG A 98 -5.10 1.74 -5.94
N LEU A 99 -5.90 1.90 -4.90
CA LEU A 99 -6.09 3.18 -4.23
C LEU A 99 -5.07 3.36 -3.10
N CYS A 100 -4.38 4.50 -3.11
CA CYS A 100 -3.62 4.98 -1.95
C CYS A 100 -4.52 5.92 -1.14
N TYR A 101 -4.82 5.56 0.11
CA TYR A 101 -5.73 6.34 0.96
C TYR A 101 -5.00 7.54 1.57
N ALA A 102 -5.70 8.68 1.65
CA ALA A 102 -5.14 9.91 2.24
C ALA A 102 -4.85 9.82 3.74
N SER A 103 -5.35 8.79 4.44
CA SER A 103 -5.09 8.57 5.86
C SER A 103 -5.42 7.12 6.28
N GLY A 104 -4.83 6.69 7.39
CA GLY A 104 -5.15 5.39 8.00
C GLY A 104 -6.63 5.23 8.34
N ASN A 105 -7.28 6.29 8.85
CA ASN A 105 -8.71 6.27 9.15
C ASN A 105 -9.56 5.93 7.92
N ARG A 106 -9.25 6.54 6.77
CA ARG A 106 -9.95 6.26 5.52
C ARG A 106 -9.71 4.82 5.04
N ALA A 107 -8.48 4.32 5.17
CA ALA A 107 -8.17 2.93 4.85
C ALA A 107 -8.94 1.95 5.75
N VAL A 108 -9.01 2.20 7.06
CA VAL A 108 -9.76 1.36 8.00
C VAL A 108 -11.27 1.41 7.72
N THR A 109 -11.83 2.59 7.42
CA THR A 109 -13.23 2.70 7.01
C THR A 109 -13.50 1.88 5.75
N ALA A 110 -12.64 1.98 4.73
CA ALA A 110 -12.77 1.20 3.50
C ALA A 110 -12.68 -0.30 3.77
N LEU A 111 -11.75 -0.74 4.62
CA LEU A 111 -11.64 -2.14 5.06
C LEU A 111 -12.93 -2.62 5.74
N GLY A 112 -13.53 -1.80 6.59
CA GLY A 112 -14.83 -2.11 7.22
C GLY A 112 -15.98 -2.24 6.20
N HIS A 113 -15.94 -1.50 5.09
CA HIS A 113 -16.88 -1.70 3.98
C HIS A 113 -16.60 -3.00 3.22
N LEU A 114 -15.34 -3.32 2.93
CA LEU A 114 -14.95 -4.58 2.28
C LEU A 114 -15.40 -5.79 3.09
N HIS A 115 -15.18 -5.77 4.41
CA HIS A 115 -15.59 -6.86 5.29
C HIS A 115 -17.11 -7.04 5.32
N ARG A 116 -17.88 -5.95 5.48
CA ARG A 116 -19.35 -6.01 5.45
C ARG A 116 -19.87 -6.55 4.12
N TYR A 117 -19.25 -6.15 3.02
CA TYR A 117 -19.63 -6.63 1.69
C TYR A 117 -19.30 -8.10 1.47
N ALA A 118 -18.14 -8.58 1.93
CA ALA A 118 -17.77 -9.99 1.90
C ALA A 118 -18.80 -10.84 2.67
N ASN A 119 -19.11 -10.48 3.92
CA ASN A 119 -20.11 -11.19 4.72
C ASN A 119 -21.50 -11.19 4.07
N PHE A 120 -21.89 -10.08 3.41
CA PHE A 120 -23.14 -10.03 2.66
C PHE A 120 -23.15 -11.02 1.50
N ARG A 121 -22.07 -11.11 0.73
CA ARG A 121 -21.95 -12.04 -0.40
C ARG A 121 -22.01 -13.49 0.05
N ASP A 122 -21.37 -13.83 1.17
CA ASP A 122 -21.37 -15.18 1.71
C ASP A 122 -22.79 -15.60 2.12
N ARG A 123 -23.51 -14.73 2.84
CA ARG A 123 -24.92 -14.97 3.21
C ARG A 123 -25.86 -15.13 2.00
N VAL A 124 -25.65 -14.34 0.95
CA VAL A 124 -26.43 -14.47 -0.30
C VAL A 124 -26.12 -15.79 -0.99
N ALA A 125 -24.87 -16.22 -1.01
CA ALA A 125 -24.47 -17.50 -1.60
C ALA A 125 -25.09 -18.69 -0.83
N GLU A 126 -25.05 -18.67 0.50
CA GLU A 126 -25.67 -19.70 1.36
C GLU A 126 -27.19 -19.77 1.15
N GLY A 127 -27.89 -18.64 1.19
CA GLY A 127 -29.33 -18.57 0.97
C GLY A 127 -29.77 -18.82 -0.48
N ALA A 128 -28.85 -18.84 -1.45
CA ALA A 128 -29.10 -19.34 -2.79
C ALA A 128 -29.05 -20.88 -2.80
N VAL A 129 -28.05 -21.48 -2.16
CA VAL A 129 -27.91 -22.94 -2.07
C VAL A 129 -29.11 -23.58 -1.37
N GLU A 130 -29.61 -22.98 -0.28
CA GLU A 130 -30.78 -23.48 0.44
C GLU A 130 -32.08 -23.41 -0.39
N ARG A 131 -32.18 -22.47 -1.34
CA ARG A 131 -33.36 -22.28 -2.20
C ARG A 131 -33.45 -23.29 -3.37
N TRP A 132 -32.34 -23.97 -3.67
CA TRP A 132 -32.23 -24.96 -4.74
C TRP A 132 -32.01 -26.39 -4.22
N ARG A 133 -32.20 -26.61 -2.91
CA ARG A 133 -32.31 -27.92 -2.27
C ARG A 133 -33.77 -28.22 -1.96
#